data_AF-A0A2T1DHU9-F1
#
_entry.id   AF-A0A2T1DHU9-F1
#
_cell.length_a   1.000
_cell.length_b   1.000
_cell.length_c   1.000
_cell.angle_alpha   90.00
_cell.angle_beta   90.00
_cell.angle_gamma   90.00
#
_symmetry.space_group_name_H-M   'P 1'
#
loop_
_entity.id
_entity.type
_entity.pdbx_description
1 polymer ?
#
loop_
_entity_poly.entity_id
_entity_poly.type
_entity_poly.pdbx_seq_one_letter_code
_entity_poly.pdbx_strand_id
1 'polypeptide(L)'
;MLGDADGGKLLRSIIEQVHQLQADLHRSNALLEAVQATAIDGIAIVDQDRRIVSYNQQFCKIWRIPEATVQASELQQLLQLVRDRMPQTEEFWARVEFIYQYPDLTSRDEIVLQDGRSLDR
;
A
#
# COMPACT_ATOMS: atom_id res chain seq x y z
N MET A 1 13.15 47.56 25.37
CA MET A 1 14.16 46.47 25.31
C MET A 1 13.56 45.15 25.84
N LEU A 2 12.40 44.71 25.33
CA LEU A 2 11.74 43.45 25.75
C LEU A 2 11.21 42.62 24.56
N GLY A 3 11.54 42.98 23.32
CA GLY A 3 11.03 42.31 22.11
C GLY A 3 11.82 41.08 21.64
N ASP A 4 13.12 40.99 21.96
CA ASP A 4 14.00 39.97 21.36
C ASP A 4 14.04 38.65 22.14
N ALA A 5 13.80 38.69 23.46
CA ALA A 5 13.84 37.49 24.31
C ALA A 5 12.63 36.56 24.11
N ASP A 6 11.47 37.12 23.77
CA ASP A 6 10.25 36.34 23.52
C ASP A 6 10.25 35.69 22.13
N GLY A 7 10.80 36.37 21.11
CA GLY A 7 10.96 35.80 19.76
C GLY A 7 11.89 34.58 19.75
N GLY A 8 13.00 34.64 20.49
CA GLY A 8 13.93 33.50 20.63
C GLY A 8 13.32 32.30 21.37
N LYS A 9 12.49 32.54 22.39
CA LYS A 9 11.76 31.48 23.10
C LYS A 9 10.68 30.84 22.22
N LEU A 10 9.92 31.67 21.49
CA LEU A 10 8.89 31.18 20.57
C LEU A 10 9.50 30.33 19.45
N LEU A 11 10.60 30.79 18.84
CA LEU A 11 11.30 30.04 17.80
C LEU A 11 11.81 28.68 18.32
N ARG A 12 12.39 28.64 19.52
CA ARG A 12 12.84 27.38 20.15
C ARG A 12 11.67 26.43 20.38
N SER A 13 10.55 26.92 20.90
CA SER A 13 9.36 26.10 21.15
C SER A 13 8.77 25.54 19.85
N ILE A 14 8.77 26.32 18.76
CA ILE A 14 8.32 25.85 17.44
C ILE A 14 9.26 24.76 16.92
N ILE A 15 10.58 24.94 17.03
CA ILE A 15 11.57 23.95 16.59
C ILE A 15 11.41 22.64 17.37
N GLU A 16 11.25 22.72 18.69
CA GLU A 16 10.99 21.55 19.55
C GLU A 16 9.68 20.84 19.15
N GLN A 17 8.61 21.59 18.87
CA GLN A 17 7.36 21.00 18.39
C GLN A 17 7.50 20.32 17.02
N VAL A 18 8.20 20.94 16.06
CA VAL A 18 8.44 20.32 14.74
C VAL A 18 9.22 19.03 14.88
N HIS A 19 10.27 18.99 15.71
CA HIS A 19 11.03 17.77 15.96
C HIS A 19 10.18 16.69 16.62
N GLN A 20 9.31 17.05 17.58
CA GLN A 20 8.41 16.10 18.21
C GLN A 20 7.41 15.53 17.21
N LEU A 21 6.78 16.37 16.39
CA LEU A 21 5.86 15.94 15.33
C LEU A 21 6.55 15.02 14.31
N GLN A 22 7.79 15.33 13.92
CA GLN A 22 8.58 14.47 13.04
C GLN A 22 8.91 13.12 13.69
N ALA A 23 9.28 13.10 14.97
CA ALA A 23 9.56 11.88 15.71
C ALA A 23 8.31 11.00 15.84
N ASP A 24 7.16 11.60 16.12
CA ASP A 24 5.88 10.89 16.23
C ASP A 24 5.44 10.32 14.88
N LEU A 25 5.62 11.08 13.78
CA LEU A 25 5.35 10.60 12.43
C LEU A 25 6.26 9.42 12.05
N HIS A 26 7.57 9.54 12.31
CA HIS A 26 8.52 8.44 12.07
C HIS A 26 8.16 7.19 12.87
N ARG A 27 7.77 7.35 14.14
CA ARG A 27 7.36 6.25 14.99
C ARG A 27 6.08 5.58 14.47
N SER A 28 5.11 6.37 14.02
CA SER A 28 3.85 5.85 13.45
C SER A 28 4.12 5.05 12.16
N ASN A 29 4.95 5.59 11.27
CA ASN A 29 5.33 4.90 10.02
C ASN A 29 6.06 3.58 10.30
N ALA A 30 7.05 3.58 11.20
CA ALA A 30 7.79 2.37 11.55
C ALA A 30 6.88 1.29 12.16
N LEU A 31 5.90 1.69 12.96
CA LEU A 31 4.91 0.76 13.52
C LEU A 31 4.02 0.17 12.41
N LEU A 32 3.52 1.01 11.49
CA LEU A 32 2.70 0.56 10.36
C LEU A 32 3.48 -0.40 9.44
N GLU A 33 4.75 -0.12 9.18
CA GLU A 33 5.63 -1.01 8.42
C GLU A 33 5.82 -2.35 9.13
N ALA A 34 6.08 -2.33 10.44
CA ALA A 34 6.23 -3.57 11.23
C ALA A 34 4.95 -4.42 11.20
N VAL A 35 3.78 -3.78 11.36
CA VAL A 35 2.48 -4.47 11.27
C VAL A 35 2.31 -5.10 9.89
N GLN A 36 2.54 -4.35 8.81
CA GLN A 36 2.45 -4.86 7.44
C GLN A 36 3.44 -5.99 7.15
N ALA A 37 4.64 -5.94 7.72
CA ALA A 37 5.66 -6.99 7.58
C ALA A 37 5.28 -8.29 8.28
N THR A 38 4.45 -8.22 9.32
CA THR A 38 3.92 -9.40 10.06
C THR A 38 2.56 -9.88 9.56
N ALA A 39 1.90 -9.14 8.67
CA ALA A 39 0.62 -9.52 8.11
C ALA A 39 0.73 -10.80 7.28
N ILE A 40 -0.27 -11.68 7.44
CA ILE A 40 -0.40 -12.90 6.63
C ILE A 40 -0.92 -12.55 5.23
N ASP A 41 -1.66 -11.45 5.12
CA ASP A 41 -2.22 -10.95 3.88
C ASP A 41 -1.17 -10.22 3.04
N GLY A 42 -1.31 -10.34 1.73
CA GLY A 42 -0.55 -9.56 0.77
C GLY A 42 -1.23 -8.20 0.54
N ILE A 43 -0.55 -7.12 0.90
CA ILE A 43 -1.07 -5.77 0.79
C ILE A 43 -0.37 -5.08 -0.39
N ALA A 44 -1.15 -4.49 -1.28
CA ALA A 44 -0.69 -3.56 -2.30
C ALA A 44 -1.64 -2.35 -2.32
N ILE A 45 -1.07 -1.15 -2.29
CA ILE A 45 -1.78 0.12 -2.35
C ILE A 45 -1.54 0.70 -3.74
N VAL A 46 -2.61 1.12 -4.40
CA VAL A 46 -2.54 1.74 -5.74
C VAL A 46 -3.10 3.15 -5.72
N ASP A 47 -2.55 4.01 -6.58
CA ASP A 47 -3.10 5.35 -6.83
C ASP A 47 -4.21 5.34 -7.90
N GLN A 48 -4.77 6.52 -8.17
CA GLN A 48 -5.79 6.76 -9.19
C GLN A 48 -5.34 6.44 -10.62
N ASP A 49 -4.03 6.46 -10.88
CA ASP A 49 -3.43 6.11 -12.18
C ASP A 49 -3.14 4.60 -12.29
N ARG A 50 -3.61 3.79 -11.33
CA ARG A 50 -3.36 2.35 -11.22
C ARG A 50 -1.86 2.03 -11.10
N ARG A 51 -1.09 2.88 -10.41
CA ARG A 51 0.32 2.59 -10.04
C ARG A 51 0.40 2.09 -8.61
N ILE A 52 1.26 1.10 -8.37
CA ILE A 52 1.52 0.63 -7.00
C ILE A 52 2.36 1.68 -6.28
N VAL A 53 1.79 2.27 -5.23
CA VAL A 53 2.48 3.25 -4.37
C VAL A 53 3.16 2.60 -3.17
N SER A 54 2.69 1.44 -2.74
CA SER A 54 3.28 0.67 -1.65
C SER A 54 2.82 -0.79 -1.71
N TYR A 55 3.63 -1.71 -1.19
CA TYR A 55 3.29 -3.12 -1.04
C TYR A 55 4.07 -3.74 0.14
N ASN A 56 3.55 -4.80 0.74
CA ASN A 56 4.29 -5.56 1.75
C ASN A 56 5.04 -6.76 1.14
N GLN A 57 6.03 -7.30 1.86
CA GLN A 57 6.79 -8.46 1.38
C GLN A 57 5.91 -9.69 1.15
N GLN A 58 4.84 -9.82 1.92
CA GLN A 58 3.91 -10.93 1.82
C GLN A 58 3.15 -10.93 0.49
N PHE A 59 2.82 -9.77 -0.09
CA PHE A 59 2.26 -9.65 -1.43
C PHE A 59 3.16 -10.32 -2.47
N CYS A 60 4.46 -10.00 -2.45
CA CYS A 60 5.45 -10.61 -3.35
C CYS A 60 5.53 -12.13 -3.19
N LYS A 61 5.45 -12.64 -1.95
CA LYS A 61 5.48 -14.08 -1.64
C LYS A 61 4.23 -14.80 -2.13
N ILE A 62 3.03 -14.27 -1.84
CA ILE A 62 1.75 -14.82 -2.28
C ILE A 62 1.71 -14.93 -3.79
N TRP A 63 2.08 -13.84 -4.47
CA TRP A 63 2.05 -13.78 -5.92
C TRP A 63 3.28 -14.37 -6.59
N ARG A 64 4.31 -14.81 -5.84
CA ARG A 64 5.58 -15.34 -6.35
C ARG A 64 6.19 -14.41 -7.41
N ILE A 65 6.27 -13.12 -7.10
CA ILE A 65 6.85 -12.08 -7.96
C ILE A 65 8.11 -11.52 -7.28
N PRO A 66 9.25 -11.38 -7.99
CA PRO A 66 10.41 -10.70 -7.47
C PRO A 66 10.09 -9.23 -7.13
N GLU A 67 10.60 -8.75 -5.99
CA GLU A 67 10.33 -7.39 -5.53
C GLU A 67 10.77 -6.31 -6.53
N ALA A 68 11.93 -6.51 -7.17
CA ALA A 68 12.43 -5.61 -8.21
C ALA A 68 11.46 -5.45 -9.41
N THR A 69 10.61 -6.46 -9.66
CA THR A 69 9.59 -6.40 -10.71
C THR A 69 8.42 -5.53 -10.28
N VAL A 70 8.03 -5.56 -9.00
CA VAL A 70 6.90 -4.78 -8.49
C VAL A 70 7.21 -3.28 -8.53
N GLN A 71 8.41 -2.86 -8.12
CA GLN A 71 8.82 -1.45 -8.12
C GLN A 71 8.90 -0.83 -9.52
N ALA A 72 9.14 -1.64 -10.54
CA ALA A 72 9.33 -1.19 -11.92
C ALA A 72 8.05 -1.24 -12.77
N SER A 73 6.95 -1.79 -12.25
CA SER A 73 5.77 -2.14 -13.04
C SER A 73 4.54 -1.32 -12.68
N GLU A 74 3.76 -0.94 -13.70
CA GLU A 74 2.38 -0.50 -13.50
C GLU A 74 1.49 -1.69 -13.11
N LEU A 75 0.37 -1.44 -12.42
CA LEU A 75 -0.51 -2.51 -11.94
C LEU A 75 -0.97 -3.43 -13.08
N GLN A 76 -1.24 -2.88 -14.27
CA GLN A 76 -1.62 -3.68 -15.43
C GLN A 76 -0.55 -4.71 -15.82
N GLN A 77 0.73 -4.34 -15.77
CA GLN A 77 1.83 -5.26 -16.09
C GLN A 77 1.93 -6.37 -15.04
N LEU A 78 1.74 -6.05 -13.77
CA LEU A 78 1.67 -7.05 -12.70
C LEU A 78 0.46 -7.98 -12.85
N LEU A 79 -0.71 -7.44 -13.20
CA LEU A 79 -1.90 -8.22 -13.49
C LEU A 79 -1.68 -9.17 -14.68
N GLN A 80 -0.89 -8.77 -15.69
CA GLN A 80 -0.49 -9.67 -16.77
C GLN A 80 0.44 -10.78 -16.28
N LEU A 81 1.42 -10.47 -15.41
CA LEU A 81 2.34 -11.47 -14.86
C LEU A 81 1.64 -12.53 -14.00
N VAL A 82 0.58 -12.14 -13.28
CA VAL A 82 -0.22 -13.06 -12.47
C VAL A 82 -1.43 -13.62 -13.21
N ARG A 83 -1.69 -13.17 -14.45
CA ARG A 83 -2.90 -13.52 -15.20
C ARG A 83 -3.11 -15.02 -15.29
N ASP A 84 -2.06 -15.76 -15.61
CA ASP A 84 -2.10 -17.22 -15.75
C ASP A 84 -2.36 -17.95 -14.43
N ARG A 85 -2.30 -17.25 -13.29
CA ARG A 85 -2.62 -17.78 -11.96
C ARG A 85 -4.04 -17.43 -11.53
N MET A 86 -4.68 -16.44 -12.16
CA MET A 86 -6.02 -15.98 -11.82
C MET A 86 -7.12 -16.79 -12.55
N PRO A 87 -8.38 -16.74 -12.08
CA PRO A 87 -9.52 -17.21 -12.85
C PRO A 87 -9.53 -16.62 -14.26
N GLN A 88 -9.76 -17.46 -15.27
CA GLN A 88 -9.90 -17.03 -16.67
C GLN A 88 -11.35 -16.78 -17.07
N THR A 89 -12.28 -16.84 -16.12
CA THR A 89 -13.69 -16.56 -16.39
C THR A 89 -13.88 -15.09 -16.70
N GLU A 90 -14.71 -14.80 -17.70
CA GLU A 90 -15.04 -13.43 -18.10
C GLU A 90 -15.66 -12.64 -16.93
N GLU A 91 -16.48 -13.32 -16.13
CA GLU A 91 -17.11 -12.77 -14.92
C GLU A 91 -16.09 -12.19 -13.92
N PHE A 92 -14.96 -12.89 -13.72
CA PHE A 92 -13.92 -12.43 -12.79
C PHE A 92 -13.31 -11.11 -13.27
N TRP A 93 -12.93 -11.04 -14.55
CA TRP A 93 -12.30 -9.84 -15.11
C TRP A 93 -13.30 -8.68 -15.24
N ALA A 94 -14.56 -8.96 -15.54
CA ALA A 94 -15.63 -7.97 -15.50
C ALA A 94 -15.80 -7.38 -14.10
N ARG A 95 -15.75 -8.22 -13.05
CA ARG A 95 -15.79 -7.77 -11.65
C ARG A 95 -14.59 -6.91 -11.27
N VAL A 96 -13.39 -7.28 -11.72
CA VAL A 96 -12.16 -6.50 -11.50
C VAL A 96 -12.29 -5.10 -12.12
N GLU A 97 -12.72 -5.01 -13.38
CA GLU A 97 -12.88 -3.71 -14.03
C GLU A 97 -14.00 -2.88 -13.41
N PHE A 98 -15.10 -3.52 -12.97
CA PHE A 98 -16.17 -2.85 -12.23
C PHE A 98 -15.65 -2.17 -10.95
N ILE A 99 -14.86 -2.88 -10.13
CA ILE A 99 -14.31 -2.29 -8.90
C ILE A 99 -13.42 -1.07 -9.21
N TYR A 100 -12.64 -1.10 -10.30
CA TYR A 100 -11.85 0.06 -10.71
C TYR A 100 -12.68 1.27 -11.18
N GLN A 101 -13.92 1.06 -11.62
CA GLN A 101 -14.82 2.15 -12.00
C GLN A 101 -15.45 2.84 -10.78
N TYR A 102 -15.44 2.20 -9.62
CA TYR A 102 -16.04 2.69 -8.38
C TYR A 102 -15.01 2.67 -7.23
N PRO A 103 -14.08 3.65 -7.17
CA PRO A 103 -12.99 3.65 -6.20
C PRO A 103 -13.42 3.72 -4.72
N ASP A 104 -14.63 4.23 -4.45
CA ASP A 104 -15.21 4.27 -3.10
C ASP A 104 -15.83 2.92 -2.67
N LEU A 105 -15.88 1.94 -3.57
CA LEU A 105 -16.45 0.64 -3.30
C LEU A 105 -15.49 -0.22 -2.47
N THR A 106 -15.92 -0.58 -1.27
CA THR A 106 -15.28 -1.68 -0.53
C THR A 106 -15.84 -3.00 -1.04
N SER A 107 -14.99 -3.83 -1.66
CA SER A 107 -15.33 -5.20 -2.09
C SER A 107 -14.51 -6.19 -1.28
N ARG A 108 -15.11 -7.34 -0.96
CA ARG A 108 -14.41 -8.52 -0.45
C ARG A 108 -14.79 -9.71 -1.32
N ASP A 109 -13.81 -10.35 -1.93
CA ASP A 109 -14.01 -11.43 -2.89
C ASP A 109 -13.10 -12.63 -2.55
N GLU A 110 -13.62 -13.86 -2.66
CA GLU A 110 -12.77 -15.05 -2.67
C GLU A 110 -12.33 -15.36 -4.10
N ILE A 111 -11.03 -15.51 -4.31
CA ILE A 111 -10.40 -15.78 -5.61
C ILE A 111 -9.74 -17.15 -5.55
N VAL A 112 -10.30 -18.10 -6.29
CA VAL A 112 -9.68 -19.42 -6.49
C VAL A 112 -8.65 -19.33 -7.61
N LEU A 113 -7.37 -19.44 -7.27
CA LEU A 113 -6.27 -19.44 -8.21
C LEU A 113 -6.19 -20.77 -8.98
N GLN A 114 -5.57 -20.74 -10.17
CA GLN A 114 -5.39 -21.93 -10.99
C GLN A 114 -4.49 -23.00 -10.34
N ASP A 115 -3.64 -22.60 -9.39
CA ASP A 115 -2.80 -23.52 -8.62
C ASP A 115 -3.53 -24.16 -7.42
N GLY A 116 -4.84 -23.93 -7.30
CA GLY A 116 -5.71 -24.51 -6.27
C GLY A 116 -5.70 -23.75 -4.93
N ARG A 117 -4.93 -22.66 -4.80
CA ARG A 117 -5.00 -21.78 -3.63
C ARG A 117 -6.24 -20.87 -3.71
N SER A 118 -6.86 -20.59 -2.57
CA SER A 118 -7.85 -19.51 -2.45
C SER A 118 -7.20 -18.28 -1.81
N LEU A 119 -7.52 -17.09 -2.33
CA LEU A 119 -7.20 -15.81 -1.72
C LEU A 119 -8.48 -15.08 -1.34
N ASP A 120 -8.50 -14.50 -0.15
CA ASP A 120 -9.54 -13.55 0.27
C ASP A 120 -8.98 -12.15 0.00
N ARG A 121 -9.68 -11.34 -0.80
CA ARG A 121 -9.24 -10.02 -1.25
C ARG A 121 -10.25 -8.96 -0.88
#